data_AF-A0A5F9CVB1-F1
#
_entry.id   AF-A0A5F9CVB1-F1
#
_cell.length_a   1.000
_cell.length_b   1.000
_cell.length_c   1.000
_cell.angle_alpha   90.00
_cell.angle_beta   90.00
_cell.angle_gamma   90.00
#
_symmetry.space_group_name_H-M   'P 1'
#
loop_
_entity.id
_entity.type
_entity.pdbx_description
1 polymer ?
#
loop_
_entity_poly.entity_id
_entity_poly.type
_entity_poly.pdbx_seq_one_letter_code
_entity_poly.pdbx_strand_id
1 'polypeptide(L)'
;MWVDMGNHYIPWNLHEPKRGEFDFSGNLDLKAFVRMAEVIGLWVILRPGPYICGEIDLGGLPSWLLQDRKSRLRTTDKGFTEAVDRYFDQLVPRMAPLQYHQGGPVIAFQVENEYGAYNKDKHYMSYILEVRTLGGSPHLHAFFFNLFPSIMFDFICFQGNKPILVMELWIGWYDYWGAEKHFVRNTHVEHTVSEFIQYNISFNAYMFHGGTNFGFMNGAVYDSDIHKSVVTSYDYDAALTEAGDYTEKYFILRKILGSISEIPLPPLPDPTPKSVYPDVSLFHYLPLWEVLQYLHAPIKMSIPVSMENLPINNGSGQSFGFILYETPICSGGHLHGHAEDMAQVFVNDTMIGILSENSRNMDIPTFTQGCQLLRILVENQGRLAFTSRIQHEQKGLTDSVSLNKVTLKGYTIYSLDMKMDFFDRLRSATWRPITGSYEGPAFYRGTLRAGPSPKDTFLSLPDWNYGFVFINGRNLGRYWKIGPQKTLYLPGVWLHPEDNEVSHPSPCYED
;
A
#
# COMPACT_ATOMS: atom_id res chain seq x y z
N MET A 1 2.83 20.60 -17.64
CA MET A 1 1.60 21.41 -17.43
C MET A 1 2.01 22.62 -16.59
N TRP A 2 1.39 23.81 -16.71
CA TRP A 2 1.64 24.84 -15.68
C TRP A 2 1.01 24.30 -14.42
N VAL A 3 1.83 23.68 -13.59
CA VAL A 3 1.51 23.26 -12.25
C VAL A 3 2.35 24.22 -11.46
N ASP A 4 1.75 25.08 -10.66
CA ASP A 4 2.54 25.91 -9.75
C ASP A 4 2.89 25.13 -8.48
N MET A 5 2.32 23.93 -8.31
CA MET A 5 2.20 23.28 -7.00
C MET A 5 2.17 21.75 -7.06
N GLY A 6 3.12 21.09 -6.42
CA GLY A 6 3.07 19.67 -6.10
C GLY A 6 2.39 19.44 -4.75
N ASN A 7 1.44 18.50 -4.67
CA ASN A 7 0.83 18.06 -3.43
C ASN A 7 1.29 16.64 -3.10
N HIS A 8 1.83 16.42 -1.90
CA HIS A 8 2.38 15.12 -1.52
C HIS A 8 1.99 14.71 -0.10
N TYR A 9 1.43 13.52 0.01
CA TYR A 9 1.26 12.81 1.27
C TYR A 9 2.58 12.22 1.76
N ILE A 10 2.71 12.03 3.07
CA ILE A 10 3.91 11.40 3.66
C ILE A 10 3.45 10.14 4.42
N PRO A 11 3.69 8.93 3.87
CA PRO A 11 3.21 7.68 4.46
C PRO A 11 4.08 7.30 5.67
N TRP A 12 3.59 7.56 6.88
CA TRP A 12 4.31 7.31 8.12
C TRP A 12 4.78 5.84 8.24
N ASN A 13 3.96 4.88 7.83
CA ASN A 13 4.30 3.45 7.83
C ASN A 13 5.58 3.10 7.05
N LEU A 14 5.94 3.85 6.01
CA LEU A 14 7.20 3.65 5.28
C LEU A 14 8.38 4.34 5.97
N HIS A 15 8.14 5.48 6.61
CA HIS A 15 9.17 6.25 7.30
C HIS A 15 9.49 5.72 8.70
N GLU A 16 8.58 5.01 9.36
CA GLU A 16 8.80 4.33 10.65
C GLU A 16 8.26 2.88 10.59
N PRO A 17 8.85 2.02 9.74
CA PRO A 17 8.37 0.64 9.54
C PRO A 17 8.49 -0.22 10.80
N LYS A 18 9.39 0.17 11.72
CA LYS A 18 9.49 -0.38 13.08
C LYS A 18 9.53 0.77 14.07
N ARG A 19 8.91 0.58 15.23
CA ARG A 19 8.81 1.59 16.28
C ARG A 19 10.20 2.13 16.65
N GLY A 20 10.41 3.43 16.45
CA GLY A 20 11.65 4.15 16.72
C GLY A 20 12.74 4.05 15.65
N GLU A 21 12.55 3.26 14.58
CA GLU A 21 13.50 3.16 13.47
C GLU A 21 12.97 3.94 12.27
N PHE A 22 13.62 5.07 11.95
CA PHE A 22 13.18 5.96 10.88
C PHE A 22 14.04 5.86 9.62
N ASP A 23 13.40 5.86 8.45
CA ASP A 23 14.06 5.88 7.13
C ASP A 23 13.58 7.07 6.29
N PHE A 24 14.56 7.85 5.81
CA PHE A 24 14.37 8.99 4.91
C PHE A 24 15.43 8.94 3.79
N SER A 25 15.80 7.74 3.35
CA SER A 25 16.82 7.51 2.33
C SER A 25 16.24 6.91 1.05
N GLY A 26 16.98 6.98 -0.05
CA GLY A 26 16.56 6.40 -1.32
C GLY A 26 15.20 6.91 -1.78
N ASN A 27 14.24 6.00 -2.00
CA ASN A 27 12.87 6.35 -2.42
C ASN A 27 12.07 7.09 -1.33
N LEU A 28 12.55 7.08 -0.08
CA LEU A 28 11.93 7.78 1.06
C LEU A 28 12.63 9.10 1.39
N ASP A 29 13.56 9.57 0.55
CA ASP A 29 14.20 10.89 0.73
C ASP A 29 13.25 12.03 0.33
N LEU A 30 12.38 12.38 1.27
CA LEU A 30 11.42 13.46 1.14
C LEU A 30 12.09 14.82 0.89
N LYS A 31 13.29 15.05 1.46
CA LYS A 31 14.00 16.31 1.26
C LYS A 31 14.50 16.43 -0.17
N ALA A 32 15.05 15.36 -0.73
CA ALA A 32 15.44 15.32 -2.14
C ALA A 32 14.24 15.53 -3.06
N PHE A 33 13.10 14.89 -2.77
CA PHE A 33 11.87 15.09 -3.55
C PHE A 33 11.39 16.54 -3.56
N VAL A 34 11.30 17.18 -2.38
CA VAL A 34 10.87 18.58 -2.26
C VAL A 34 11.88 19.54 -2.92
N ARG A 35 13.18 19.28 -2.80
CA ARG A 35 14.23 20.06 -3.49
C ARG A 35 14.18 19.88 -5.00
N MET A 36 13.78 18.71 -5.50
CA MET A 36 13.58 18.50 -6.93
C MET A 36 12.45 19.38 -7.45
N ALA A 37 11.33 19.47 -6.71
CA ALA A 37 10.23 20.37 -7.03
C ALA A 37 10.69 21.84 -7.10
N GLU A 38 11.52 22.29 -6.15
CA GLU A 38 12.14 23.62 -6.17
C GLU A 38 12.99 23.86 -7.43
N VAL A 39 13.84 22.89 -7.80
CA VAL A 39 14.72 22.98 -8.99
C VAL A 39 13.92 23.17 -10.28
N ILE A 40 12.75 22.54 -10.37
CA ILE A 40 11.85 22.68 -11.54
C ILE A 40 10.84 23.82 -11.39
N GLY A 41 10.93 24.62 -10.33
CA GLY A 41 10.13 25.83 -10.11
C GLY A 41 8.72 25.61 -9.56
N LEU A 42 8.46 24.48 -8.90
CA LEU A 42 7.17 24.18 -8.27
C LEU A 42 7.16 24.60 -6.79
N TRP A 43 6.04 25.18 -6.36
CA TRP A 43 5.67 25.23 -4.95
C TRP A 43 5.23 23.85 -4.45
N VAL A 44 5.20 23.66 -3.13
CA VAL A 44 4.81 22.40 -2.51
C VAL A 44 3.79 22.62 -1.41
N ILE A 45 2.71 21.84 -1.44
CA ILE A 45 1.82 21.60 -0.29
C ILE A 45 2.16 20.23 0.29
N LEU A 46 2.52 20.20 1.57
CA LEU A 46 2.78 18.95 2.28
C LEU A 46 1.54 18.47 3.02
N ARG A 47 1.23 17.18 2.95
CA ARG A 47 0.14 16.55 3.70
C ARG A 47 0.71 15.45 4.61
N PRO A 48 1.36 15.83 5.72
CA PRO A 48 2.21 14.89 6.45
C PRO A 48 1.49 13.88 7.37
N GLY A 49 0.15 13.86 7.39
CA GLY A 49 -0.59 12.86 8.17
C GLY A 49 -0.98 13.29 9.60
N PRO A 50 -0.81 12.48 10.66
CA PRO A 50 -0.15 11.17 10.66
C PRO A 50 -0.91 10.11 9.87
N TYR A 51 -2.23 10.28 9.71
CA TYR A 51 -3.06 9.50 8.79
C TYR A 51 -3.29 10.28 7.49
N ILE A 52 -3.17 9.60 6.35
CA ILE A 52 -3.26 10.20 5.00
C ILE A 52 -4.32 9.56 4.10
N CYS A 53 -4.97 8.45 4.49
CA CYS A 53 -5.77 7.65 3.57
C CYS A 53 -4.92 7.24 2.35
N GLY A 54 -5.20 7.80 1.17
CA GLY A 54 -4.38 7.65 -0.03
C GLY A 54 -4.39 6.24 -0.61
N GLU A 55 -5.36 5.41 -0.24
CA GLU A 55 -5.50 4.03 -0.71
C GLU A 55 -4.26 3.15 -0.50
N ILE A 56 -3.44 3.48 0.50
CA ILE A 56 -2.31 2.68 0.96
C ILE A 56 -2.62 1.98 2.29
N ASP A 57 -1.83 0.95 2.62
CA ASP A 57 -2.01 0.14 3.83
C ASP A 57 -2.21 1.00 5.08
N LEU A 58 -3.33 0.76 5.77
CA LEU A 58 -3.75 1.43 7.00
C LEU A 58 -3.80 2.97 6.91
N GLY A 59 -3.99 3.50 5.70
CA GLY A 59 -4.03 4.93 5.45
C GLY A 59 -2.71 5.63 5.79
N GLY A 60 -1.60 4.90 5.68
CA GLY A 60 -0.25 5.38 5.98
C GLY A 60 0.15 5.29 7.45
N LEU A 61 -0.69 4.77 8.33
CA LEU A 61 -0.33 4.54 9.73
C LEU A 61 0.50 3.26 9.87
N PRO A 62 1.56 3.23 10.70
CA PRO A 62 2.30 2.00 10.95
C PRO A 62 1.45 0.92 11.64
N SER A 63 1.48 -0.30 11.11
CA SER A 63 0.73 -1.45 11.66
C SER A 63 1.04 -1.78 13.12
N TRP A 64 2.24 -1.46 13.61
CA TRP A 64 2.59 -1.67 15.02
C TRP A 64 1.75 -0.82 16.00
N LEU A 65 1.01 0.19 15.52
CA LEU A 65 0.02 0.91 16.31
C LEU A 65 -1.19 0.03 16.69
N LEU A 66 -1.44 -1.04 15.95
CA LEU A 66 -2.55 -1.96 16.18
C LEU A 66 -2.27 -3.01 17.25
N GLN A 67 -1.04 -3.11 17.77
CA GLN A 67 -0.66 -4.14 18.75
C GLN A 67 -1.56 -4.12 19.99
N ASP A 68 -1.78 -2.93 20.54
CA ASP A 68 -2.72 -2.73 21.65
C ASP A 68 -4.12 -2.43 21.10
N ARG A 69 -5.03 -3.41 21.19
CA ARG A 69 -6.43 -3.26 20.80
C ARG A 69 -7.19 -2.19 21.60
N LYS A 70 -6.66 -1.73 22.73
CA LYS A 70 -7.26 -0.66 23.55
C LYS A 70 -6.85 0.74 23.07
N SER A 71 -5.69 0.87 22.43
CA SER A 71 -5.23 2.13 21.84
C SER A 71 -6.20 2.59 20.77
N ARG A 72 -6.52 3.89 20.74
CA ARG A 72 -7.50 4.45 19.80
C ARG A 72 -6.80 5.33 18.76
N LEU A 73 -6.73 4.82 17.53
CA LEU A 73 -6.14 5.55 16.41
C LEU A 73 -6.88 6.87 16.16
N ARG A 74 -6.13 7.90 15.77
CA ARG A 74 -6.66 9.23 15.39
C ARG A 74 -7.56 9.85 16.48
N THR A 75 -7.12 9.72 17.73
CA THR A 75 -7.74 10.35 18.90
C THR A 75 -6.66 10.91 19.83
N THR A 76 -7.06 11.53 20.94
CA THR A 76 -6.16 11.94 22.02
C THR A 76 -5.73 10.80 22.95
N ASP A 77 -5.89 9.54 22.54
CA ASP A 77 -5.33 8.41 23.28
C ASP A 77 -3.82 8.55 23.45
N LYS A 78 -3.33 8.30 24.68
CA LYS A 78 -1.93 8.49 25.04
C LYS A 78 -0.98 7.63 24.21
N GLY A 79 -1.35 6.37 23.94
CA GLY A 79 -0.51 5.46 23.17
C GLY A 79 -0.36 5.89 21.71
N PHE A 80 -1.43 6.45 21.13
CA PHE A 80 -1.41 7.01 19.78
C PHE A 80 -0.65 8.35 19.72
N THR A 81 -0.96 9.29 20.62
CA THR A 81 -0.33 10.62 20.64
C THR A 81 1.17 10.56 20.90
N GLU A 82 1.65 9.76 21.84
CA GLU A 82 3.10 9.58 22.04
C GLU A 82 3.83 9.05 20.80
N ALA A 83 3.16 8.24 19.99
CA ALA A 83 3.69 7.76 18.72
C ALA A 83 3.72 8.86 17.65
N VAL A 84 2.65 9.65 17.57
CA VAL A 84 2.55 10.80 16.66
C VAL A 84 3.61 11.85 16.98
N ASP A 85 3.86 12.14 18.26
CA ASP A 85 4.92 13.07 18.70
C ASP A 85 6.28 12.63 18.15
N ARG A 86 6.65 11.36 18.34
CA ARG A 86 7.93 10.83 17.85
C ARG A 86 8.07 10.94 16.33
N TYR A 87 7.01 10.69 15.59
CA TYR A 87 7.01 10.82 14.13
C TYR A 87 7.26 12.27 13.70
N PHE A 88 6.54 13.22 14.29
CA PHE A 88 6.72 14.63 13.94
C PHE A 88 8.05 15.20 14.46
N ASP A 89 8.59 14.72 15.59
CA ASP A 89 9.94 15.06 16.06
C ASP A 89 11.03 14.70 15.03
N GLN A 90 10.80 13.67 14.21
CA GLN A 90 11.69 13.33 13.11
C GLN A 90 11.37 14.11 11.83
N LEU A 91 10.10 14.27 11.50
CA LEU A 91 9.70 14.88 10.23
C LEU A 91 9.93 16.40 10.21
N VAL A 92 9.54 17.09 11.28
CA VAL A 92 9.52 18.57 11.34
C VAL A 92 10.90 19.17 11.13
N PRO A 93 11.98 18.74 11.82
CA PRO A 93 13.31 19.32 11.60
C PRO A 93 13.85 19.16 10.17
N ARG A 94 13.38 18.14 9.43
CA ARG A 94 13.78 17.89 8.05
C ARG A 94 13.06 18.81 7.07
N MET A 95 11.78 19.07 7.31
CA MET A 95 10.92 19.85 6.43
C MET A 95 10.90 21.35 6.76
N ALA A 96 11.16 21.74 8.01
CA ALA A 96 11.10 23.14 8.42
C ALA A 96 12.02 24.07 7.63
N PRO A 97 13.27 23.70 7.28
CA PRO A 97 14.14 24.52 6.43
C PRO A 97 13.67 24.66 4.98
N LEU A 98 12.67 23.89 4.55
CA LEU A 98 12.10 23.93 3.19
C LEU A 98 10.86 24.83 3.10
N GLN A 99 10.45 25.45 4.19
CA GLN A 99 9.33 26.38 4.22
C GLN A 99 9.63 27.64 3.42
N TYR A 100 8.60 28.21 2.81
CA TYR A 100 8.67 29.43 2.01
C TYR A 100 9.33 30.61 2.74
N HIS A 101 8.98 30.83 4.01
CA HIS A 101 9.61 31.89 4.82
C HIS A 101 11.09 31.63 5.16
N GLN A 102 11.56 30.40 5.00
CA GLN A 102 12.98 30.02 5.11
C GLN A 102 13.68 29.97 3.74
N GLY A 103 12.99 30.40 2.67
CA GLY A 103 13.49 30.43 1.30
C GLY A 103 13.31 29.12 0.52
N GLY A 104 12.51 28.17 1.01
CA GLY A 104 12.21 26.91 0.30
C GLY A 104 10.87 26.91 -0.45
N PRO A 105 10.48 25.80 -1.09
CA PRO A 105 9.28 25.72 -1.92
C PRO A 105 7.98 25.40 -1.15
N VAL A 106 8.05 25.07 0.14
CA VAL A 106 6.87 24.61 0.90
C VAL A 106 6.05 25.79 1.37
N ILE A 107 4.88 26.00 0.76
CA ILE A 107 4.01 27.16 1.03
C ILE A 107 2.90 26.87 2.03
N ALA A 108 2.52 25.59 2.21
CA ALA A 108 1.47 25.21 3.14
C ALA A 108 1.58 23.74 3.56
N PHE A 109 0.83 23.39 4.62
CA PHE A 109 0.62 22.01 5.01
C PHE A 109 -0.82 21.73 5.44
N GLN A 110 -1.25 20.49 5.29
CA GLN A 110 -2.55 20.01 5.78
C GLN A 110 -2.40 19.26 7.11
N VAL A 111 -3.21 19.60 8.12
CA VAL A 111 -3.07 19.18 9.54
C VAL A 111 -3.43 17.70 9.80
N GLU A 112 -4.43 17.18 9.13
CA GLU A 112 -4.85 15.77 9.23
C GLU A 112 -5.46 15.40 7.88
N ASN A 113 -6.19 14.31 7.74
CA ASN A 113 -6.88 13.96 6.51
C ASN A 113 -8.33 13.53 6.73
N GLU A 114 -9.26 14.38 6.27
CA GLU A 114 -10.70 14.10 6.26
C GLU A 114 -11.27 13.64 7.61
N TYR A 115 -10.77 14.21 8.71
CA TYR A 115 -11.10 13.76 10.06
C TYR A 115 -12.60 13.71 10.36
N GLY A 116 -13.38 14.62 9.76
CA GLY A 116 -14.83 14.67 9.92
C GLY A 116 -15.57 13.41 9.45
N ALA A 117 -14.97 12.61 8.56
CA ALA A 117 -15.50 11.32 8.11
C ALA A 117 -15.16 10.17 9.07
N TYR A 118 -14.24 10.38 10.02
CA TYR A 118 -13.73 9.35 10.92
C TYR A 118 -14.30 9.45 12.34
N ASN A 119 -14.11 10.60 13.00
CA ASN A 119 -14.43 10.76 14.42
C ASN A 119 -14.68 12.26 14.77
N LYS A 120 -15.07 12.54 16.01
CA LYS A 120 -15.38 13.89 16.53
C LYS A 120 -14.70 14.16 17.88
N ASP A 121 -13.50 13.62 18.10
CA ASP A 121 -12.69 13.98 19.27
C ASP A 121 -12.37 15.49 19.21
N LYS A 122 -12.89 16.23 20.20
CA LYS A 122 -12.82 17.70 20.25
C LYS A 122 -11.40 18.21 20.47
N HIS A 123 -10.52 17.40 21.04
CA HIS A 123 -9.16 17.81 21.42
C HIS A 123 -8.12 17.38 20.38
N TYR A 124 -8.39 16.33 19.61
CA TYR A 124 -7.43 15.72 18.70
C TYR A 124 -6.91 16.68 17.62
N MET A 125 -7.80 17.39 16.92
CA MET A 125 -7.38 18.31 15.87
C MET A 125 -6.53 19.48 16.39
N SER A 126 -6.82 19.94 17.61
CA SER A 126 -6.02 21.00 18.26
C SER A 126 -4.63 20.47 18.65
N TYR A 127 -4.57 19.26 19.20
CA TYR A 127 -3.32 18.58 19.52
C TYR A 127 -2.42 18.39 18.28
N ILE A 128 -2.97 17.89 17.18
CA ILE A 128 -2.19 17.69 15.95
C ILE A 128 -1.66 19.03 15.41
N LEU A 129 -2.46 20.09 15.44
CA LEU A 129 -2.02 21.43 15.06
C LEU A 129 -0.83 21.91 15.91
N GLU A 130 -0.88 21.69 17.23
CA GLU A 130 0.19 22.06 18.15
C GLU A 130 1.48 21.32 17.82
N VAL A 131 1.45 19.98 17.75
CA VAL A 131 2.62 19.13 17.44
C VAL A 131 3.34 19.57 16.16
N ARG A 132 2.58 19.97 15.13
CA ARG A 132 3.13 20.42 13.85
C ARG A 132 3.72 21.82 13.87
N THR A 133 3.27 22.67 14.79
CA THR A 133 3.70 24.08 14.90
C THR A 133 4.83 24.28 15.92
N LEU A 134 5.11 23.28 16.77
CA LEU A 134 6.24 23.26 17.72
C LEU A 134 7.62 23.41 17.03
N GLY A 135 7.72 23.21 15.71
CA GLY A 135 8.91 23.50 14.90
C GLY A 135 9.21 25.00 14.68
N GLY A 136 8.46 25.91 15.30
CA GLY A 136 8.81 27.34 15.40
C GLY A 136 8.26 28.26 14.30
N SER A 137 7.31 27.81 13.47
CA SER A 137 6.69 28.66 12.44
C SER A 137 5.18 28.76 12.61
N PRO A 138 4.68 29.70 13.45
CA PRO A 138 3.25 30.01 13.56
C PRO A 138 2.66 30.68 12.29
N HIS A 139 3.45 30.84 11.22
CA HIS A 139 3.12 31.65 10.05
C HIS A 139 2.76 30.86 8.79
N LEU A 140 2.83 29.51 8.78
CA LEU A 140 2.35 28.75 7.63
C LEU A 140 0.83 28.58 7.68
N HIS A 141 0.18 28.71 6.52
CA HIS A 141 -1.25 28.45 6.39
C HIS A 141 -1.51 26.95 6.58
N ALA A 142 -2.04 26.61 7.76
CA ALA A 142 -2.56 25.29 8.06
C ALA A 142 -3.95 25.14 7.43
N PHE A 143 -4.11 24.16 6.55
CA PHE A 143 -5.42 23.81 5.98
C PHE A 143 -6.05 22.65 6.74
N PHE A 144 -7.35 22.75 6.99
CA PHE A 144 -8.13 21.78 7.77
C PHE A 144 -9.09 20.93 6.92
N PHE A 145 -9.30 21.26 5.64
CA PHE A 145 -10.42 20.73 4.88
C PHE A 145 -10.06 20.29 3.46
N ASN A 146 -10.56 19.10 3.07
CA ASN A 146 -10.85 18.76 1.69
C ASN A 146 -12.23 19.33 1.34
N LEU A 147 -12.32 20.04 0.22
CA LEU A 147 -13.59 20.55 -0.32
C LEU A 147 -14.12 19.52 -1.32
N PHE A 148 -15.28 18.94 -1.04
CA PHE A 148 -16.03 18.19 -2.04
C PHE A 148 -16.85 19.17 -2.89
N PRO A 149 -16.93 19.02 -4.22
CA PRO A 149 -17.74 19.90 -5.06
C PRO A 149 -19.21 20.00 -4.61
N SER A 150 -19.75 18.93 -4.03
CA SER A 150 -21.15 18.84 -3.55
C SER A 150 -21.46 19.67 -2.30
N ILE A 151 -20.45 20.09 -1.52
CA ILE A 151 -20.64 20.86 -0.26
C ILE A 151 -20.10 22.29 -0.35
N MET A 152 -19.73 22.73 -1.56
CA MET A 152 -19.10 24.04 -1.79
C MET A 152 -19.97 25.21 -1.29
N PHE A 153 -21.29 25.11 -1.43
CA PHE A 153 -22.24 26.14 -0.97
C PHE A 153 -22.33 26.22 0.57
N ASP A 154 -22.31 25.08 1.27
CA ASP A 154 -22.31 25.08 2.74
C ASP A 154 -20.98 25.63 3.29
N PHE A 155 -19.87 25.42 2.58
CA PHE A 155 -18.53 25.85 3.00
C PHE A 155 -18.33 27.37 2.96
N ILE A 156 -18.91 28.07 1.97
CA ILE A 156 -18.87 29.55 1.89
C ILE A 156 -19.46 30.17 3.16
N CYS A 157 -20.50 29.55 3.74
CA CYS A 157 -21.12 29.99 4.99
C CYS A 157 -20.19 29.85 6.21
N PHE A 158 -19.23 28.93 6.22
CA PHE A 158 -18.33 28.69 7.35
C PHE A 158 -16.97 29.43 7.25
N GLN A 159 -16.47 29.72 6.04
CA GLN A 159 -15.14 30.32 5.84
C GLN A 159 -15.15 31.83 5.55
N GLY A 160 -16.30 32.43 5.28
CA GLY A 160 -16.40 33.87 4.98
C GLY A 160 -15.64 34.25 3.71
N ASN A 161 -14.81 35.29 3.76
CA ASN A 161 -14.11 35.87 2.60
C ASN A 161 -12.73 35.23 2.31
N LYS A 162 -12.47 33.99 2.74
CA LYS A 162 -11.19 33.31 2.49
C LYS A 162 -11.12 32.74 1.06
N PRO A 163 -9.92 32.57 0.48
CA PRO A 163 -9.76 31.88 -0.80
C PRO A 163 -10.34 30.46 -0.76
N ILE A 164 -10.98 30.04 -1.85
CA ILE A 164 -11.52 28.69 -2.00
C ILE A 164 -10.46 27.82 -2.67
N LEU A 165 -10.10 26.71 -2.01
CA LEU A 165 -9.16 25.71 -2.51
C LEU A 165 -9.78 24.32 -2.43
N VAL A 166 -10.02 23.70 -3.59
CA VAL A 166 -10.39 22.29 -3.69
C VAL A 166 -9.12 21.45 -3.56
N MET A 167 -8.82 20.99 -2.35
CA MET A 167 -7.59 20.26 -2.03
C MET A 167 -7.49 18.89 -2.74
N GLU A 168 -8.62 18.27 -3.07
CA GLU A 168 -8.68 17.06 -3.87
C GLU A 168 -9.80 17.18 -4.91
N LEU A 169 -9.43 17.55 -6.13
CA LEU A 169 -10.30 17.37 -7.28
C LEU A 169 -10.04 15.99 -7.86
N TRP A 170 -10.95 15.05 -7.60
CA TRP A 170 -10.87 13.70 -8.15
C TRP A 170 -11.15 13.70 -9.64
N ILE A 171 -10.07 13.70 -10.43
CA ILE A 171 -10.14 13.69 -11.90
C ILE A 171 -10.15 12.27 -12.48
N GLY A 172 -10.24 11.28 -11.61
CA GLY A 172 -10.14 9.85 -11.87
C GLY A 172 -10.56 9.08 -10.61
N TRP A 173 -10.31 7.78 -10.56
CA TRP A 173 -10.58 6.94 -9.38
C TRP A 173 -9.68 5.71 -9.35
N TYR A 174 -9.46 5.14 -8.17
CA TYR A 174 -8.67 3.91 -7.99
C TYR A 174 -9.51 2.65 -8.22
N ASP A 175 -8.82 1.54 -8.50
CA ASP A 175 -9.44 0.24 -8.75
C ASP A 175 -9.24 -0.74 -7.58
N TYR A 176 -10.14 -1.70 -7.45
CA TYR A 176 -10.01 -2.85 -6.56
C TYR A 176 -10.23 -4.15 -7.33
N TRP A 177 -9.65 -5.25 -6.83
CA TRP A 177 -9.69 -6.53 -7.53
C TRP A 177 -11.13 -7.05 -7.67
N GLY A 178 -11.46 -7.56 -8.86
CA GLY A 178 -12.78 -8.06 -9.24
C GLY A 178 -13.76 -6.98 -9.73
N ALA A 179 -13.37 -5.71 -9.76
CA ALA A 179 -14.18 -4.60 -10.27
C ALA A 179 -14.02 -4.35 -11.77
N GLU A 180 -14.93 -3.58 -12.34
CA GLU A 180 -14.65 -2.88 -13.61
C GLU A 180 -13.65 -1.75 -13.38
N LYS A 181 -12.84 -1.43 -14.40
CA LYS A 181 -11.90 -0.30 -14.33
C LYS A 181 -12.68 1.00 -14.20
N HIS A 182 -12.36 1.81 -13.20
CA HIS A 182 -12.95 3.12 -13.00
C HIS A 182 -12.32 4.16 -13.92
N PHE A 183 -13.11 5.17 -14.27
CA PHE A 183 -12.65 6.33 -15.03
C PHE A 183 -13.60 7.52 -14.79
N VAL A 184 -13.08 8.73 -15.00
CA VAL A 184 -13.88 9.95 -15.00
C VAL A 184 -13.85 10.54 -16.39
N ARG A 185 -15.03 10.87 -16.92
CA ARG A 185 -15.17 11.40 -18.28
C ARG A 185 -14.41 12.71 -18.44
N ASN A 186 -13.61 12.80 -19.51
CA ASN A 186 -12.84 14.00 -19.85
C ASN A 186 -13.70 15.27 -19.92
N THR A 187 -14.93 15.18 -20.45
CA THR A 187 -15.87 16.31 -20.53
C THR A 187 -16.31 16.82 -19.17
N HIS A 188 -16.42 15.94 -18.16
CA HIS A 188 -16.73 16.35 -16.80
C HIS A 188 -15.56 17.13 -16.18
N VAL A 189 -14.33 16.61 -16.33
CA VAL A 189 -13.11 17.27 -15.85
C VAL A 189 -12.93 18.64 -16.51
N GLU A 190 -13.10 18.73 -17.84
CA GLU A 190 -13.03 19.99 -18.58
C GLU A 190 -14.02 21.03 -18.07
N HIS A 191 -15.28 20.63 -17.88
CA HIS A 191 -16.34 21.51 -17.37
C HIS A 191 -16.02 22.00 -15.96
N THR A 192 -15.73 21.09 -15.02
CA THR A 192 -15.47 21.43 -13.61
C THR A 192 -14.26 22.34 -13.46
N VAL A 193 -13.16 22.04 -14.16
CA VAL A 193 -11.96 22.91 -14.09
C VAL A 193 -12.23 24.27 -14.72
N SER A 194 -12.99 24.34 -15.82
CA SER A 194 -13.36 25.62 -16.43
C SER A 194 -14.21 26.48 -15.49
N GLU A 195 -15.15 25.88 -14.76
CA GLU A 195 -15.92 26.58 -13.71
C GLU A 195 -15.01 27.07 -12.58
N PHE A 196 -14.08 26.23 -12.11
CA PHE A 196 -13.15 26.64 -11.05
C PHE A 196 -12.33 27.86 -11.47
N ILE A 197 -11.81 27.87 -12.70
CA ILE A 197 -11.12 29.03 -13.25
C ILE A 197 -12.04 30.25 -13.34
N GLN A 198 -13.27 30.10 -13.84
CA GLN A 198 -14.23 31.20 -13.96
C GLN A 198 -14.54 31.87 -12.61
N TYR A 199 -14.58 31.10 -11.53
CA TYR A 199 -14.89 31.58 -10.18
C TYR A 199 -13.64 31.82 -9.31
N ASN A 200 -12.44 31.82 -9.89
CA ASN A 200 -11.16 31.97 -9.17
C ASN A 200 -10.99 30.98 -8.00
N ILE A 201 -11.45 29.74 -8.19
CA ILE A 201 -11.29 28.64 -7.25
C ILE A 201 -9.97 27.94 -7.56
N SER A 202 -9.09 27.86 -6.56
CA SER A 202 -7.88 27.05 -6.65
C SER A 202 -8.21 25.57 -6.51
N PHE A 203 -7.44 24.69 -7.14
CA PHE A 203 -7.65 23.25 -7.00
C PHE A 203 -6.34 22.47 -7.08
N ASN A 204 -6.35 21.27 -6.52
CA ASN A 204 -5.29 20.28 -6.67
C ASN A 204 -5.88 19.00 -7.29
N ALA A 205 -5.35 18.60 -8.45
CA ALA A 205 -5.81 17.43 -9.17
C ALA A 205 -5.33 16.14 -8.49
N TYR A 206 -6.27 15.36 -7.97
CA TYR A 206 -6.02 14.07 -7.34
C TYR A 206 -6.54 12.95 -8.27
N MET A 207 -5.72 12.08 -8.84
CA MET A 207 -4.27 12.17 -8.96
C MET A 207 -3.87 12.86 -10.26
N PHE A 208 -2.89 13.77 -10.19
CA PHE A 208 -2.23 14.25 -11.40
C PHE A 208 -1.35 13.16 -12.01
N HIS A 209 -0.59 12.46 -11.17
CA HIS A 209 0.12 11.21 -11.48
C HIS A 209 -0.02 10.30 -10.27
N GLY A 210 -0.64 9.13 -10.43
CA GLY A 210 -0.86 8.22 -9.32
C GLY A 210 0.28 7.20 -9.13
N GLY A 211 0.72 6.56 -10.22
CA GLY A 211 1.86 5.64 -10.18
C GLY A 211 1.47 4.20 -9.78
N THR A 212 2.20 3.59 -8.84
CA THR A 212 2.08 2.17 -8.49
C THR A 212 2.17 1.94 -6.99
N ASN A 213 1.26 1.13 -6.44
CA ASN A 213 1.33 0.57 -5.10
C ASN A 213 2.30 -0.63 -5.08
N PHE A 214 3.61 -0.37 -5.12
CA PHE A 214 4.61 -1.44 -5.15
C PHE A 214 4.54 -2.34 -3.91
N GLY A 215 4.92 -3.61 -4.09
CA GLY A 215 4.99 -4.59 -3.03
C GLY A 215 3.65 -4.88 -2.35
N PHE A 216 3.62 -4.74 -1.02
CA PHE A 216 2.42 -4.98 -0.20
C PHE A 216 1.81 -3.66 0.30
N MET A 217 2.07 -2.55 -0.40
CA MET A 217 1.68 -1.21 0.06
C MET A 217 0.21 -0.88 -0.20
N ASN A 218 -0.49 -1.68 -1.00
CA ASN A 218 -1.89 -1.41 -1.32
C ASN A 218 -2.74 -1.34 -0.05
N GLY A 219 -3.66 -0.39 -0.02
CA GLY A 219 -4.74 -0.37 0.96
C GLY A 219 -5.86 -1.31 0.56
N ALA A 220 -6.94 -1.22 1.32
CA ALA A 220 -8.21 -1.86 1.01
C ALA A 220 -9.38 -0.94 1.35
N VAL A 221 -10.53 -1.27 0.80
CA VAL A 221 -11.82 -0.64 1.12
C VAL A 221 -12.78 -1.70 1.63
N TYR A 222 -13.71 -1.29 2.48
CA TYR A 222 -14.78 -2.15 2.95
C TYR A 222 -16.08 -1.63 2.36
N ASP A 223 -16.63 -2.38 1.41
CA ASP A 223 -17.83 -2.00 0.66
C ASP A 223 -18.74 -3.21 0.49
N SER A 224 -20.04 -3.00 0.67
CA SER A 224 -21.08 -4.04 0.57
C SER A 224 -20.79 -5.27 1.43
N ASP A 225 -20.28 -5.03 2.64
CA ASP A 225 -19.86 -6.03 3.61
C ASP A 225 -18.73 -6.98 3.14
N ILE A 226 -17.86 -6.48 2.26
CA ILE A 226 -16.74 -7.24 1.72
C ILE A 226 -15.48 -6.37 1.79
N HIS A 227 -14.39 -6.95 2.29
CA HIS A 227 -13.03 -6.42 2.12
C HIS A 227 -12.60 -6.53 0.66
N LYS A 228 -12.28 -5.38 0.05
CA LYS A 228 -11.83 -5.29 -1.34
C LYS A 228 -10.46 -4.62 -1.37
N SER A 229 -9.45 -5.38 -1.76
CA SER A 229 -8.08 -4.89 -1.85
C SER A 229 -7.90 -4.00 -3.09
N VAL A 230 -7.27 -2.84 -2.91
CA VAL A 230 -6.89 -1.95 -4.00
C VAL A 230 -5.87 -2.65 -4.90
N VAL A 231 -5.97 -2.45 -6.21
CA VAL A 231 -5.03 -3.08 -7.15
C VAL A 231 -3.62 -2.48 -7.04
N THR A 232 -2.64 -3.18 -7.64
CA THR A 232 -1.23 -2.75 -7.61
C THR A 232 -1.04 -1.46 -8.42
N SER A 233 -1.70 -1.34 -9.56
CA SER A 233 -1.69 -0.10 -10.35
C SER A 233 -2.43 1.01 -9.61
N TYR A 234 -1.81 2.17 -9.49
CA TYR A 234 -2.46 3.40 -9.04
C TYR A 234 -2.52 4.40 -10.21
N ASP A 235 -2.74 3.90 -11.44
CA ASP A 235 -2.98 4.70 -12.66
C ASP A 235 -4.06 5.76 -12.45
N TYR A 236 -5.09 5.41 -11.68
CA TYR A 236 -6.17 6.30 -11.22
C TYR A 236 -7.02 6.91 -12.35
N ASP A 237 -6.79 6.56 -13.63
CA ASP A 237 -7.26 7.38 -14.76
C ASP A 237 -6.80 8.85 -14.62
N ALA A 238 -5.56 9.03 -14.16
CA ALA A 238 -4.96 10.33 -13.89
C ALA A 238 -4.61 11.13 -15.18
N ALA A 239 -4.08 12.34 -15.00
CA ALA A 239 -3.54 13.12 -16.11
C ALA A 239 -2.30 12.44 -16.72
N LEU A 240 -1.46 11.81 -15.91
CA LEU A 240 -0.37 10.95 -16.36
C LEU A 240 -0.69 9.50 -16.00
N THR A 241 -0.42 8.57 -16.93
CA THR A 241 -0.60 7.13 -16.68
C THR A 241 0.29 6.64 -15.54
N GLU A 242 0.08 5.39 -15.09
CA GLU A 242 0.97 4.69 -14.15
C GLU A 242 2.47 4.83 -14.50
N ALA A 243 2.83 4.81 -15.79
CA ALA A 243 4.21 4.93 -16.26
C ALA A 243 4.63 6.35 -16.69
N GLY A 244 3.81 7.36 -16.37
CA GLY A 244 4.11 8.77 -16.60
C GLY A 244 3.78 9.30 -17.99
N ASP A 245 3.05 8.54 -18.82
CA ASP A 245 2.71 8.95 -20.18
C ASP A 245 1.57 9.97 -20.19
N TYR A 246 1.59 10.93 -21.13
CA TYR A 246 0.55 11.95 -21.26
C TYR A 246 -0.77 11.37 -21.77
N THR A 247 -1.88 11.68 -21.10
CA THR A 247 -3.23 11.29 -21.55
C THR A 247 -3.95 12.44 -22.26
N GLU A 248 -5.10 12.16 -22.88
CA GLU A 248 -6.00 13.20 -23.39
C GLU A 248 -6.39 14.21 -22.29
N LYS A 249 -6.60 13.71 -21.06
CA LYS A 249 -6.92 14.52 -19.89
C LYS A 249 -5.81 15.51 -19.54
N TYR A 250 -4.54 15.10 -19.66
CA TYR A 250 -3.41 16.03 -19.52
C TYR A 250 -3.48 17.19 -20.52
N PHE A 251 -3.77 16.90 -21.79
CA PHE A 251 -3.82 17.94 -22.82
C PHE A 251 -5.02 18.88 -22.63
N ILE A 252 -6.16 18.37 -22.17
CA ILE A 252 -7.32 19.20 -21.78
C ILE A 252 -6.93 20.15 -20.66
N LEU A 253 -6.41 19.64 -19.54
CA LEU A 253 -5.98 20.46 -18.41
C LEU A 253 -4.91 21.48 -18.82
N ARG A 254 -3.94 21.06 -19.62
CA ARG A 254 -2.88 21.94 -20.15
C ARG A 254 -3.44 23.06 -21.02
N LYS A 255 -4.46 22.80 -21.83
CA LYS A 255 -5.12 23.80 -22.67
C LYS A 255 -5.87 24.84 -21.84
N ILE A 256 -6.64 24.40 -20.84
CA ILE A 256 -7.41 25.30 -19.95
C ILE A 256 -6.44 26.17 -19.13
N LEU A 257 -5.44 25.57 -18.49
CA LEU A 257 -4.47 26.32 -17.69
C LEU A 257 -3.60 27.24 -18.56
N GLY A 258 -3.32 26.82 -19.80
CA GLY A 258 -2.61 27.65 -20.78
C GLY A 258 -3.38 28.89 -21.24
N SER A 259 -4.72 28.88 -21.19
CA SER A 259 -5.52 30.03 -21.62
C SER A 259 -5.54 31.18 -20.60
N ILE A 260 -5.21 30.88 -19.34
CA ILE A 260 -5.12 31.85 -18.25
C ILE A 260 -3.69 32.20 -17.83
N SER A 261 -2.70 31.44 -18.32
CA SER A 261 -1.29 31.66 -17.97
C SER A 261 -0.75 32.93 -18.63
N GLU A 262 -0.19 33.83 -17.82
CA GLU A 262 0.48 35.04 -18.32
C GLU A 262 1.85 34.75 -18.96
N ILE A 263 2.43 33.58 -18.70
CA ILE A 263 3.69 33.14 -19.28
C ILE A 263 3.51 31.91 -20.19
N PRO A 264 4.35 31.72 -21.22
CA PRO A 264 4.31 30.53 -22.06
C PRO A 264 4.52 29.26 -21.22
N LEU A 265 3.73 28.23 -21.53
CA LEU A 265 3.88 26.94 -20.88
C LEU A 265 5.23 26.31 -21.27
N PRO A 266 5.95 25.65 -20.33
CA PRO A 266 7.22 25.00 -20.64
C PRO A 266 7.02 23.87 -21.66
N PRO A 267 8.02 23.54 -22.48
CA PRO A 267 7.95 22.41 -23.40
C PRO A 267 7.71 21.10 -22.64
N LEU A 268 7.14 20.11 -23.34
CA LEU A 268 6.90 18.79 -22.77
C LEU A 268 8.22 18.00 -22.74
N PRO A 269 8.59 17.41 -21.59
CA PRO A 269 9.60 16.36 -21.57
C PRO A 269 9.25 15.21 -22.52
N ASP A 270 10.28 14.59 -23.11
CA ASP A 270 10.12 13.41 -23.95
C ASP A 270 9.52 12.24 -23.15
N PRO A 271 8.60 11.45 -23.73
CA PRO A 271 8.06 10.27 -23.07
C PRO A 271 9.15 9.25 -22.73
N THR A 272 9.03 8.61 -21.57
CA THR A 272 9.96 7.56 -21.15
C THR A 272 9.83 6.35 -22.07
N PRO A 273 10.92 5.91 -22.73
CA PRO A 273 10.85 4.83 -23.70
C PRO A 273 10.47 3.52 -23.05
N LYS A 274 9.56 2.77 -23.69
CA LYS A 274 9.18 1.40 -23.30
C LYS A 274 9.84 0.37 -24.21
N SER A 275 10.03 -0.85 -23.71
CA SER A 275 10.51 -1.99 -24.50
C SER A 275 9.68 -3.23 -24.29
N VAL A 276 9.61 -4.06 -25.34
CA VAL A 276 9.13 -5.44 -25.25
C VAL A 276 10.36 -6.32 -25.14
N TYR A 277 10.48 -7.04 -24.03
CA TYR A 277 11.54 -8.02 -23.84
C TYR A 277 11.05 -9.42 -24.26
N PRO A 278 11.98 -10.37 -24.52
CA PRO A 278 11.61 -11.76 -24.74
C PRO A 278 10.89 -12.36 -23.53
N ASP A 279 10.04 -13.37 -23.80
CA ASP A 279 9.35 -14.12 -22.77
C ASP A 279 10.33 -14.76 -21.77
N VAL A 280 10.00 -14.68 -20.49
CA VAL A 280 10.79 -15.28 -19.42
C VAL A 280 10.27 -16.69 -19.15
N SER A 281 11.02 -17.70 -19.57
CA SER A 281 10.75 -19.07 -19.16
C SER A 281 11.16 -19.29 -17.70
N LEU A 282 10.24 -19.83 -16.90
CA LEU A 282 10.54 -20.30 -15.55
C LEU A 282 11.06 -21.73 -15.67
N PHE A 283 12.22 -22.01 -15.10
CA PHE A 283 12.89 -23.31 -15.22
C PHE A 283 12.91 -24.09 -13.92
N HIS A 284 12.79 -23.38 -12.80
CA HIS A 284 12.90 -23.96 -11.48
C HIS A 284 11.81 -23.46 -10.55
N TYR A 285 11.44 -24.32 -9.59
CA TYR A 285 10.53 -23.99 -8.52
C TYR A 285 11.06 -24.48 -7.16
N LEU A 286 10.55 -23.86 -6.10
CA LEU A 286 10.85 -24.19 -4.71
C LEU A 286 9.54 -24.15 -3.90
N PRO A 287 9.03 -25.31 -3.46
CA PRO A 287 7.86 -25.37 -2.58
C PRO A 287 8.03 -24.53 -1.32
N LEU A 288 6.97 -23.87 -0.86
CA LEU A 288 6.99 -23.07 0.36
C LEU A 288 7.43 -23.91 1.59
N TRP A 289 7.08 -25.19 1.62
CA TRP A 289 7.44 -26.10 2.70
C TRP A 289 8.96 -26.32 2.80
N GLU A 290 9.65 -26.29 1.67
CA GLU A 290 11.12 -26.37 1.61
C GLU A 290 11.79 -25.02 1.84
N VAL A 291 11.07 -23.91 1.64
CA VAL A 291 11.54 -22.56 2.00
C VAL A 291 11.71 -22.42 3.51
N LEU A 292 10.88 -23.09 4.32
CA LEU A 292 10.84 -22.91 5.78
C LEU A 292 12.21 -23.10 6.46
N GLN A 293 13.07 -23.99 5.94
CA GLN A 293 14.40 -24.23 6.49
C GLN A 293 15.39 -23.08 6.29
N TYR A 294 15.11 -22.16 5.35
CA TYR A 294 15.94 -20.99 5.04
C TYR A 294 15.40 -19.72 5.71
N LEU A 295 14.31 -19.81 6.47
CA LEU A 295 13.75 -18.68 7.21
C LEU A 295 14.49 -18.46 8.52
N HIS A 296 14.25 -17.30 9.13
CA HIS A 296 14.60 -17.11 10.52
C HIS A 296 13.86 -18.13 11.41
N ALA A 297 14.41 -18.39 12.60
CA ALA A 297 13.83 -19.34 13.53
C ALA A 297 12.35 -19.02 13.79
N PRO A 298 11.46 -20.03 13.72
CA PRO A 298 10.04 -19.80 13.95
C PRO A 298 9.76 -19.47 15.41
N ILE A 299 8.65 -18.78 15.64
CA ILE A 299 8.18 -18.43 16.98
C ILE A 299 7.22 -19.50 17.48
N LYS A 300 7.46 -20.03 18.68
CA LYS A 300 6.56 -20.98 19.32
C LYS A 300 5.63 -20.28 20.30
N MET A 301 4.33 -20.46 20.14
CA MET A 301 3.30 -19.83 20.98
C MET A 301 2.25 -20.84 21.40
N SER A 302 1.68 -20.71 22.61
CA SER A 302 0.60 -21.60 23.05
C SER A 302 -0.72 -21.34 22.32
N ILE A 303 -0.94 -20.11 21.86
CA ILE A 303 -2.12 -19.61 21.14
C ILE A 303 -1.64 -18.87 19.88
N PRO A 304 -2.47 -18.72 18.84
CA PRO A 304 -2.08 -17.89 17.70
C PRO A 304 -2.01 -16.42 18.14
N VAL A 305 -1.18 -15.64 17.45
CA VAL A 305 -1.09 -14.19 17.59
C VAL A 305 -1.20 -13.54 16.21
N SER A 306 -1.74 -12.33 16.14
CA SER A 306 -1.78 -11.56 14.90
C SER A 306 -0.36 -11.23 14.41
N MET A 307 -0.24 -10.84 13.14
CA MET A 307 1.01 -10.46 12.51
C MET A 307 1.70 -9.33 13.30
N GLU A 308 0.95 -8.34 13.76
CA GLU A 308 1.46 -7.18 14.53
C GLU A 308 1.96 -7.59 15.92
N ASN A 309 1.38 -8.64 16.51
CA ASN A 309 1.74 -9.12 17.84
C ASN A 309 2.80 -10.22 17.83
N LEU A 310 3.33 -10.58 16.66
CA LEU A 310 4.46 -11.50 16.56
C LEU A 310 5.72 -10.84 17.19
N PRO A 311 6.48 -11.53 18.06
CA PRO A 311 7.62 -10.94 18.76
C PRO A 311 8.88 -10.88 17.87
N ILE A 312 8.77 -10.20 16.73
CA ILE A 312 9.85 -9.96 15.76
C ILE A 312 10.01 -8.46 15.51
N ASN A 313 11.02 -8.08 14.70
CA ASN A 313 11.24 -6.69 14.28
C ASN A 313 11.28 -5.72 15.47
N ASN A 314 12.09 -6.03 16.48
CA ASN A 314 12.20 -5.24 17.72
C ASN A 314 10.85 -5.00 18.42
N GLY A 315 9.99 -6.02 18.40
CA GLY A 315 8.67 -5.96 18.99
C GLY A 315 7.67 -5.12 18.19
N SER A 316 7.94 -4.80 16.92
CA SER A 316 6.97 -4.14 16.02
C SER A 316 6.10 -5.13 15.24
N GLY A 317 6.40 -6.43 15.33
CA GLY A 317 5.67 -7.46 14.61
C GLY A 317 5.95 -7.48 13.11
N GLN A 318 5.09 -8.20 12.40
CA GLN A 318 5.09 -8.30 10.95
C GLN A 318 4.05 -7.36 10.36
N SER A 319 4.46 -6.45 9.49
CA SER A 319 3.54 -5.49 8.88
C SER A 319 2.84 -6.04 7.64
N PHE A 320 3.56 -6.79 6.81
CA PHE A 320 3.13 -7.14 5.44
C PHE A 320 3.42 -8.60 5.09
N GLY A 321 2.88 -9.06 3.96
CA GLY A 321 3.17 -10.37 3.39
C GLY A 321 2.30 -11.48 3.98
N PHE A 322 2.90 -12.65 4.17
CA PHE A 322 2.20 -13.85 4.61
C PHE A 322 2.66 -14.30 6.00
N ILE A 323 1.81 -15.00 6.73
CA ILE A 323 2.17 -15.62 8.01
C ILE A 323 1.66 -17.06 8.01
N LEU A 324 2.54 -17.99 8.40
CA LEU A 324 2.22 -19.41 8.46
C LEU A 324 2.08 -19.85 9.92
N TYR A 325 0.95 -20.45 10.26
CA TYR A 325 0.70 -21.08 11.56
C TYR A 325 0.68 -22.60 11.40
N GLU A 326 1.55 -23.30 12.12
CA GLU A 326 1.58 -24.76 12.16
C GLU A 326 1.20 -25.27 13.55
N THR A 327 0.31 -26.26 13.64
CA THR A 327 -0.08 -26.91 14.90
C THR A 327 -0.44 -28.39 14.67
N PRO A 328 -0.09 -29.31 15.58
CA PRO A 328 -0.43 -30.72 15.40
C PRO A 328 -1.92 -30.98 15.68
N ILE A 329 -2.54 -31.82 14.86
CA ILE A 329 -3.90 -32.33 15.05
C ILE A 329 -3.89 -33.85 15.06
N CYS A 330 -4.61 -34.48 15.99
CA CYS A 330 -4.60 -35.94 16.17
C CYS A 330 -5.92 -36.61 15.75
N SER A 331 -6.82 -35.85 15.14
CA SER A 331 -8.07 -36.31 14.56
C SER A 331 -8.51 -35.37 13.45
N GLY A 332 -9.33 -35.83 12.52
CA GLY A 332 -10.11 -34.95 11.64
C GLY A 332 -11.33 -34.35 12.33
N GLY A 333 -12.16 -33.65 11.57
CA GLY A 333 -13.43 -33.09 12.05
C GLY A 333 -13.64 -31.63 11.65
N HIS A 334 -14.52 -30.95 12.37
CA HIS A 334 -14.97 -29.62 12.00
C HIS A 334 -14.03 -28.53 12.51
N LEU A 335 -13.30 -27.89 11.61
CA LEU A 335 -12.41 -26.77 11.89
C LEU A 335 -13.21 -25.47 11.84
N HIS A 336 -13.06 -24.65 12.87
CA HIS A 336 -13.56 -23.28 12.93
C HIS A 336 -12.42 -22.31 13.21
N GLY A 337 -12.28 -21.28 12.38
CA GLY A 337 -11.26 -20.25 12.52
C GLY A 337 -11.60 -18.97 11.76
N HIS A 338 -11.01 -17.87 12.18
CA HIS A 338 -11.14 -16.57 11.54
C HIS A 338 -9.74 -16.09 11.13
N ALA A 339 -9.57 -15.80 9.85
CA ALA A 339 -8.32 -15.33 9.27
C ALA A 339 -8.54 -13.97 8.60
N GLU A 340 -7.61 -13.06 8.85
CA GLU A 340 -7.60 -11.70 8.31
C GLU A 340 -6.41 -11.57 7.34
N ASP A 341 -6.61 -11.56 6.01
CA ASP A 341 -7.90 -11.48 5.29
C ASP A 341 -8.35 -12.84 4.72
N MET A 342 -7.39 -13.65 4.28
CA MET A 342 -7.66 -14.94 3.65
C MET A 342 -6.56 -15.94 3.99
N ALA A 343 -6.92 -17.19 4.26
CA ALA A 343 -5.97 -18.24 4.59
C ALA A 343 -6.22 -19.54 3.85
N GLN A 344 -5.16 -20.11 3.28
CA GLN A 344 -5.17 -21.47 2.76
C GLN A 344 -4.88 -22.44 3.92
N VAL A 345 -5.71 -23.47 4.06
CA VAL A 345 -5.58 -24.49 5.10
C VAL A 345 -5.09 -25.78 4.48
N PHE A 346 -4.06 -26.37 5.08
CA PHE A 346 -3.47 -27.64 4.65
C PHE A 346 -3.38 -28.63 5.81
N VAL A 347 -3.49 -29.92 5.49
CA VAL A 347 -3.04 -31.00 6.37
C VAL A 347 -1.78 -31.60 5.75
N ASN A 348 -0.67 -31.45 6.46
CA ASN A 348 0.67 -31.54 5.92
C ASN A 348 0.81 -30.63 4.68
N ASP A 349 0.99 -31.21 3.51
CA ASP A 349 1.22 -30.51 2.25
C ASP A 349 -0.07 -30.46 1.39
N THR A 350 -1.16 -31.12 1.82
CA THR A 350 -2.41 -31.24 1.05
C THR A 350 -3.39 -30.13 1.43
N MET A 351 -3.82 -29.35 0.45
CA MET A 351 -4.80 -28.28 0.66
C MET A 351 -6.18 -28.85 0.96
N ILE A 352 -6.84 -28.29 1.99
CA ILE A 352 -8.18 -28.66 2.43
C ILE A 352 -9.21 -27.61 2.00
N GLY A 353 -8.83 -26.34 2.02
CA GLY A 353 -9.72 -25.26 1.62
C GLY A 353 -9.23 -23.88 2.06
N ILE A 354 -10.12 -22.89 1.96
CA ILE A 354 -9.84 -21.49 2.25
C ILE A 354 -10.70 -21.00 3.42
N LEU A 355 -10.05 -20.37 4.40
CA LEU A 355 -10.71 -19.54 5.40
C LEU A 355 -10.70 -18.07 4.94
N SER A 356 -11.81 -17.38 5.13
CA SER A 356 -11.98 -15.95 4.85
C SER A 356 -13.07 -15.36 5.73
N GLU A 357 -13.34 -14.06 5.62
CA GLU A 357 -14.44 -13.41 6.35
C GLU A 357 -15.78 -14.14 6.18
N ASN A 358 -16.05 -14.62 4.95
CA ASN A 358 -17.28 -15.34 4.55
C ASN A 358 -17.21 -16.86 4.75
N SER A 359 -16.02 -17.43 4.94
CA SER A 359 -15.80 -18.87 5.09
C SER A 359 -14.99 -19.16 6.35
N ARG A 360 -15.68 -19.43 7.47
CA ARG A 360 -15.04 -19.63 8.79
C ARG A 360 -15.01 -21.07 9.26
N ASN A 361 -15.61 -21.97 8.49
CA ASN A 361 -15.80 -23.36 8.86
C ASN A 361 -15.39 -24.27 7.71
N MET A 362 -14.73 -25.38 8.00
CA MET A 362 -14.42 -26.42 7.02
C MET A 362 -14.27 -27.78 7.69
N ASP A 363 -14.45 -28.84 6.91
CA ASP A 363 -14.28 -30.20 7.39
C ASP A 363 -12.89 -30.73 7.03
N ILE A 364 -12.13 -31.13 8.04
CA ILE A 364 -10.86 -31.82 7.89
C ILE A 364 -11.12 -33.33 7.76
N PRO A 365 -10.62 -33.99 6.70
CA PRO A 365 -10.76 -35.43 6.53
C PRO A 365 -10.29 -36.22 7.76
N THR A 366 -11.00 -37.31 8.09
CA THR A 366 -10.59 -38.19 9.17
C THR A 366 -9.37 -39.02 8.75
N PHE A 367 -8.44 -39.17 9.69
CA PHE A 367 -7.24 -39.99 9.50
C PHE A 367 -7.05 -40.90 10.72
N THR A 368 -6.51 -42.09 10.48
CA THR A 368 -6.43 -43.19 11.46
C THR A 368 -5.02 -43.41 12.02
N GLN A 369 -4.01 -42.72 11.48
CA GLN A 369 -2.61 -42.90 11.87
C GLN A 369 -1.96 -41.58 12.29
N GLY A 370 -1.50 -41.55 13.54
CA GLY A 370 -0.67 -40.47 14.09
C GLY A 370 -1.36 -39.11 14.17
N CYS A 371 -0.64 -38.14 14.73
CA CYS A 371 -1.01 -36.74 14.58
C CYS A 371 -0.42 -36.20 13.27
N GLN A 372 -1.21 -35.40 12.56
CA GLN A 372 -0.85 -34.73 11.32
C GLN A 372 -0.59 -33.25 11.60
N LEU A 373 0.06 -32.54 10.67
CA LEU A 373 0.36 -31.14 10.83
C LEU A 373 -0.72 -30.28 10.16
N LEU A 374 -1.47 -29.49 10.94
CA LEU A 374 -2.34 -28.46 10.39
C LEU A 374 -1.52 -27.23 10.06
N ARG A 375 -1.59 -26.74 8.83
CA ARG A 375 -0.95 -25.52 8.38
C ARG A 375 -2.01 -24.51 7.93
N ILE A 376 -1.90 -23.29 8.41
CA ILE A 376 -2.79 -22.19 8.04
C ILE A 376 -1.90 -21.05 7.53
N LEU A 377 -1.85 -20.89 6.20
CA LEU A 377 -1.09 -19.84 5.53
C LEU A 377 -2.00 -18.65 5.30
N VAL A 378 -1.84 -17.59 6.09
CA VAL A 378 -2.66 -16.37 6.02
C VAL A 378 -1.94 -15.31 5.20
N GLU A 379 -2.69 -14.65 4.33
CA GLU A 379 -2.25 -13.49 3.57
C GLU A 379 -2.87 -12.20 4.11
N ASN A 380 -2.03 -11.19 4.34
CA ASN A 380 -2.51 -9.81 4.48
C ASN A 380 -2.77 -9.23 3.08
N GLN A 381 -4.03 -8.99 2.74
CA GLN A 381 -4.43 -8.45 1.44
C GLN A 381 -4.47 -6.91 1.39
N GLY A 382 -3.96 -6.27 2.43
CA GLY A 382 -3.92 -4.82 2.61
C GLY A 382 -4.90 -4.40 3.68
N ARG A 383 -4.44 -3.61 4.65
CA ARG A 383 -5.31 -3.04 5.67
C ARG A 383 -6.23 -1.98 5.06
N LEU A 384 -7.44 -1.87 5.59
CA LEU A 384 -8.36 -0.82 5.21
C LEU A 384 -7.68 0.56 5.30
N ALA A 385 -7.78 1.34 4.23
CA ALA A 385 -7.17 2.67 4.13
C ALA A 385 -8.08 3.77 4.67
N PHE A 386 -9.39 3.52 4.72
CA PHE A 386 -10.43 4.47 5.09
C PHE A 386 -11.50 3.78 5.94
N THR A 387 -12.32 4.55 6.66
CA THR A 387 -13.37 4.16 7.64
C THR A 387 -12.90 4.05 9.11
N SER A 388 -13.85 3.99 10.04
CA SER A 388 -13.58 3.71 11.46
C SER A 388 -13.04 2.30 11.73
N ARG A 389 -13.20 1.37 10.77
CA ARG A 389 -12.78 -0.03 10.90
C ARG A 389 -11.27 -0.23 10.89
N ILE A 390 -10.48 0.76 10.44
CA ILE A 390 -9.00 0.69 10.46
C ILE A 390 -8.43 0.32 11.84
N GLN A 391 -9.17 0.64 12.92
CA GLN A 391 -8.83 0.27 14.29
C GLN A 391 -8.73 -1.24 14.54
N HIS A 392 -9.38 -2.05 13.70
CA HIS A 392 -9.55 -3.49 13.86
C HIS A 392 -8.76 -4.32 12.85
N GLU A 393 -7.91 -3.67 12.04
CA GLU A 393 -7.18 -4.28 10.93
C GLU A 393 -5.91 -5.05 11.35
N GLN A 394 -5.96 -5.77 12.48
CA GLN A 394 -4.92 -6.75 12.80
C GLN A 394 -5.02 -7.92 11.81
N LYS A 395 -3.87 -8.36 11.28
CA LYS A 395 -3.82 -9.40 10.24
C LYS A 395 -3.32 -10.75 10.77
N GLY A 396 -3.57 -11.82 10.04
CA GLY A 396 -3.27 -13.19 10.47
C GLY A 396 -4.44 -13.84 11.22
N LEU A 397 -4.12 -14.71 12.19
CA LEU A 397 -5.12 -15.31 13.08
C LEU A 397 -5.30 -14.41 14.32
N THR A 398 -6.40 -13.67 14.35
CA THR A 398 -6.71 -12.69 15.40
C THR A 398 -7.45 -13.29 16.60
N ASP A 399 -8.03 -14.48 16.42
CA ASP A 399 -8.77 -15.25 17.42
C ASP A 399 -8.30 -16.71 17.46
N SER A 400 -8.78 -17.47 18.45
CA SER A 400 -8.43 -18.89 18.58
C SER A 400 -9.06 -19.75 17.48
N VAL A 401 -8.31 -20.70 16.93
CA VAL A 401 -8.83 -21.74 16.04
C VAL A 401 -9.27 -22.95 16.85
N SER A 402 -10.36 -23.60 16.48
CA SER A 402 -10.87 -24.79 17.15
C SER A 402 -11.15 -25.93 16.18
N LEU A 403 -10.97 -27.16 16.65
CA LEU A 403 -11.32 -28.38 15.94
C LEU A 403 -12.29 -29.18 16.81
N ASN A 404 -13.47 -29.53 16.28
CA ASN A 404 -14.53 -30.19 17.04
C ASN A 404 -14.89 -29.44 18.34
N LYS A 405 -14.92 -28.09 18.28
CA LYS A 405 -15.14 -27.18 19.42
C LYS A 405 -14.05 -27.20 20.51
N VAL A 406 -12.92 -27.86 20.25
CA VAL A 406 -11.74 -27.84 21.13
C VAL A 406 -10.72 -26.85 20.56
N THR A 407 -10.35 -25.84 21.34
CA THR A 407 -9.33 -24.86 20.93
C THR A 407 -7.98 -25.53 20.69
N LEU A 408 -7.40 -25.29 19.52
CA LEU A 408 -6.07 -25.74 19.15
C LEU A 408 -5.00 -24.90 19.87
N LYS A 409 -3.86 -25.54 20.18
CA LYS A 409 -2.77 -24.95 20.95
C LYS A 409 -1.42 -25.41 20.42
N GLY A 410 -0.35 -24.74 20.83
CA GLY A 410 1.02 -25.15 20.51
C GLY A 410 1.35 -24.89 19.05
N TYR A 411 1.39 -23.61 18.69
CA TYR A 411 1.67 -23.12 17.36
C TYR A 411 3.16 -22.92 17.15
N THR A 412 3.64 -23.27 15.96
CA THR A 412 4.91 -22.83 15.39
C THR A 412 4.58 -21.84 14.27
N ILE A 413 5.05 -20.60 14.39
CA ILE A 413 4.64 -19.48 13.56
C ILE A 413 5.84 -18.97 12.76
N TYR A 414 5.68 -18.86 11.44
CA TYR A 414 6.71 -18.36 10.52
C TYR A 414 6.26 -17.04 9.90
N SER A 415 7.16 -16.06 9.95
CA SER A 415 6.98 -14.79 9.24
C SER A 415 7.49 -14.90 7.81
N LEU A 416 6.66 -14.49 6.85
CA LEU A 416 7.00 -14.42 5.43
C LEU A 416 6.79 -12.97 4.95
N ASP A 417 7.60 -12.04 5.50
CA ASP A 417 7.56 -10.62 5.10
C ASP A 417 8.23 -10.36 3.73
N MET A 418 8.94 -11.35 3.20
CA MET A 418 9.53 -11.40 1.85
C MET A 418 10.33 -10.14 1.50
N LYS A 419 11.11 -9.63 2.46
CA LYS A 419 12.06 -8.53 2.23
C LYS A 419 13.29 -9.00 1.46
N MET A 420 14.18 -8.07 1.10
CA MET A 420 15.37 -8.41 0.29
C MET A 420 16.23 -9.53 0.91
N ASP A 421 16.39 -9.51 2.24
CA ASP A 421 17.16 -10.51 2.98
C ASP A 421 16.55 -11.93 2.92
N PHE A 422 15.23 -12.03 2.73
CA PHE A 422 14.54 -13.30 2.46
C PHE A 422 15.06 -13.90 1.14
N PHE A 423 15.11 -13.12 0.07
CA PHE A 423 15.60 -13.59 -1.23
C PHE A 423 17.11 -13.86 -1.21
N ASP A 424 17.89 -13.07 -0.48
CA ASP A 424 19.32 -13.32 -0.30
C ASP A 424 19.58 -14.72 0.28
N ARG A 425 18.77 -15.17 1.25
CA ARG A 425 18.85 -16.54 1.79
C ARG A 425 18.42 -17.59 0.77
N LEU A 426 17.35 -17.35 0.01
CA LEU A 426 16.85 -18.29 -1.00
C LEU A 426 17.78 -18.48 -2.21
N ARG A 427 18.72 -17.56 -2.47
CA ARG A 427 19.75 -17.77 -3.51
C ARG A 427 20.63 -19.00 -3.26
N SER A 428 20.76 -19.41 -2.00
CA SER A 428 21.50 -20.62 -1.59
C SER A 428 20.66 -21.90 -1.57
N ALA A 429 19.36 -21.79 -1.79
CA ALA A 429 18.45 -22.94 -1.73
C ALA A 429 18.63 -23.88 -2.92
N THR A 430 18.29 -25.16 -2.69
CA THR A 430 18.24 -26.16 -3.76
C THR A 430 16.92 -26.05 -4.51
N TRP A 431 16.93 -25.40 -5.68
CA TRP A 431 15.76 -25.28 -6.55
C TRP A 431 15.55 -26.54 -7.39
N ARG A 432 14.28 -26.93 -7.57
CA ARG A 432 13.90 -28.12 -8.35
C ARG A 432 13.60 -27.75 -9.80
N PRO A 433 13.98 -28.55 -10.80
CA PRO A 433 13.57 -28.32 -12.18
C PRO A 433 12.06 -28.51 -12.33
N ILE A 434 11.42 -27.70 -13.18
CA ILE A 434 10.00 -27.84 -13.49
C ILE A 434 9.82 -28.99 -14.50
N THR A 435 9.24 -30.09 -14.05
CA THR A 435 8.94 -31.28 -14.89
C THR A 435 7.44 -31.54 -15.05
N GLY A 436 6.59 -30.74 -14.41
CA GLY A 436 5.12 -30.88 -14.36
C GLY A 436 4.50 -29.77 -13.52
N SER A 437 3.19 -29.88 -13.23
CA SER A 437 2.50 -28.97 -12.31
C SER A 437 2.79 -29.34 -10.85
N TYR A 438 2.93 -28.33 -10.00
CA TYR A 438 3.00 -28.50 -8.55
C TYR A 438 1.71 -27.97 -7.92
N GLU A 439 1.06 -28.82 -7.14
CA GLU A 439 -0.12 -28.46 -6.35
C GLU A 439 0.36 -28.03 -4.95
N GLY A 440 0.53 -26.73 -4.76
CA GLY A 440 0.93 -26.13 -3.48
C GLY A 440 1.52 -24.73 -3.67
N PRO A 441 1.62 -23.95 -2.57
CA PRO A 441 2.30 -22.66 -2.63
C PRO A 441 3.79 -22.85 -2.95
N ALA A 442 4.28 -22.18 -3.98
CA ALA A 442 5.66 -22.31 -4.44
C ALA A 442 6.21 -21.01 -5.00
N PHE A 443 7.54 -20.90 -4.97
CA PHE A 443 8.29 -19.87 -5.68
C PHE A 443 8.77 -20.43 -7.00
N TYR A 444 8.67 -19.65 -8.06
CA TYR A 444 9.20 -19.97 -9.38
C TYR A 444 10.28 -18.97 -9.75
N ARG A 445 11.34 -19.43 -10.42
CA ARG A 445 12.46 -18.56 -10.82
C ARG A 445 12.78 -18.66 -12.31
N GLY A 446 13.04 -17.50 -12.91
CA GLY A 446 13.52 -17.34 -14.28
C GLY A 446 14.56 -16.22 -14.38
N THR A 447 15.08 -16.02 -15.59
CA THR A 447 16.05 -14.97 -15.88
C THR A 447 15.55 -14.13 -17.05
N LEU A 448 15.38 -12.83 -16.81
CA LEU A 448 15.06 -11.84 -17.83
C LEU A 448 16.35 -11.22 -18.37
N ARG A 449 16.51 -11.21 -19.71
CA ARG A 449 17.64 -10.57 -20.38
C ARG A 449 17.21 -9.22 -20.94
N ALA A 450 17.55 -8.14 -20.24
CA ALA A 450 17.12 -6.79 -20.60
C ALA A 450 18.05 -6.12 -21.65
N GLY A 451 19.26 -6.64 -21.81
CA GLY A 451 20.27 -6.04 -22.69
C GLY A 451 20.80 -4.70 -22.16
N PRO A 452 21.80 -4.10 -22.85
CA PRO A 452 22.72 -3.12 -22.25
C PRO A 452 22.07 -1.80 -21.81
N SER A 453 20.84 -1.51 -22.25
CA SER A 453 20.10 -0.29 -21.93
C SER A 453 18.65 -0.61 -21.60
N PRO A 454 18.38 -1.12 -20.38
CA PRO A 454 17.03 -1.43 -19.95
C PRO A 454 16.12 -0.20 -19.98
N LYS A 455 14.89 -0.44 -20.42
CA LYS A 455 13.76 0.47 -20.50
C LYS A 455 12.59 -0.08 -19.68
N ASP A 456 11.65 0.79 -19.37
CA ASP A 456 10.39 0.42 -18.74
C ASP A 456 9.65 -0.64 -19.58
N THR A 457 8.90 -1.51 -18.91
CA THR A 457 8.05 -2.52 -19.55
C THR A 457 6.84 -2.85 -18.67
N PHE A 458 5.97 -3.72 -19.17
CA PHE A 458 4.80 -4.20 -18.45
C PHE A 458 4.76 -5.73 -18.51
N LEU A 459 4.81 -6.36 -17.35
CA LEU A 459 4.79 -7.81 -17.23
C LEU A 459 3.35 -8.33 -17.29
N SER A 460 3.08 -9.25 -18.22
CA SER A 460 1.82 -9.98 -18.31
C SER A 460 2.00 -11.42 -17.82
N LEU A 461 1.01 -11.97 -17.11
CA LEU A 461 1.03 -13.34 -16.58
C LEU A 461 -0.27 -14.09 -16.96
N PRO A 462 -0.52 -14.37 -18.25
CA PRO A 462 -1.81 -14.87 -18.73
C PRO A 462 -2.17 -16.26 -18.20
N ASP A 463 -1.17 -17.11 -17.96
CA ASP A 463 -1.35 -18.49 -17.49
C ASP A 463 -1.34 -18.63 -15.96
N TRP A 464 -1.29 -17.50 -15.25
CA TRP A 464 -1.23 -17.48 -13.80
C TRP A 464 -2.50 -16.89 -13.19
N ASN A 465 -2.95 -17.47 -12.08
CA ASN A 465 -4.18 -17.03 -11.43
C ASN A 465 -3.93 -15.88 -10.44
N TYR A 466 -2.98 -16.06 -9.52
CA TYR A 466 -2.74 -15.11 -8.43
C TYR A 466 -1.32 -15.23 -7.89
N GLY A 467 -0.74 -14.11 -7.47
CA GLY A 467 0.49 -14.09 -6.69
C GLY A 467 1.19 -12.74 -6.72
N PHE A 468 2.50 -12.78 -6.49
CA PHE A 468 3.37 -11.60 -6.51
C PHE A 468 4.54 -11.81 -7.45
N VAL A 469 5.15 -10.73 -7.95
CA VAL A 469 6.36 -10.82 -8.77
C VAL A 469 7.48 -10.00 -8.14
N PHE A 470 8.67 -10.59 -8.10
CA PHE A 470 9.89 -9.96 -7.62
C PHE A 470 10.91 -9.91 -8.75
N ILE A 471 11.51 -8.74 -8.97
CA ILE A 471 12.60 -8.52 -9.92
C ILE A 471 13.83 -8.11 -9.13
N ASN A 472 14.92 -8.89 -9.22
CA ASN A 472 16.14 -8.66 -8.45
C ASN A 472 15.86 -8.47 -6.94
N GLY A 473 14.93 -9.25 -6.40
CA GLY A 473 14.48 -9.17 -4.99
C GLY A 473 13.58 -7.98 -4.65
N ARG A 474 13.24 -7.11 -5.62
CA ARG A 474 12.28 -6.00 -5.44
C ARG A 474 10.87 -6.46 -5.78
N ASN A 475 9.93 -6.24 -4.87
CA ASN A 475 8.54 -6.65 -5.05
C ASN A 475 7.78 -5.67 -5.95
N LEU A 476 7.36 -6.12 -7.14
CA LEU A 476 6.52 -5.33 -8.06
C LEU A 476 5.09 -5.18 -7.55
N GLY A 477 4.64 -6.12 -6.71
CA GLY A 477 3.29 -6.15 -6.19
C GLY A 477 2.50 -7.35 -6.69
N ARG A 478 1.19 -7.29 -6.43
CA ARG A 478 0.24 -8.39 -6.66
C ARG A 478 -0.28 -8.39 -8.09
N TYR A 479 -0.46 -9.57 -8.67
CA TYR A 479 -1.34 -9.76 -9.82
C TYR A 479 -2.47 -10.73 -9.46
N TRP A 480 -3.63 -10.53 -10.09
CA TRP A 480 -4.77 -11.43 -9.95
C TRP A 480 -5.57 -11.46 -11.26
N LYS A 481 -5.81 -12.66 -11.77
CA LYS A 481 -6.53 -12.92 -13.01
C LYS A 481 -7.93 -12.31 -13.06
N ILE A 482 -8.59 -12.12 -11.92
CA ILE A 482 -9.92 -11.50 -11.85
C ILE A 482 -9.94 -10.05 -12.35
N GLY A 483 -8.79 -9.37 -12.43
CA GLY A 483 -8.69 -7.99 -12.93
C GLY A 483 -9.23 -6.95 -11.95
N PRO A 484 -9.37 -5.67 -12.36
CA PRO A 484 -9.27 -5.21 -13.75
C PRO A 484 -7.83 -5.14 -14.29
N GLN A 485 -6.84 -4.99 -13.41
CA GLN A 485 -5.42 -4.96 -13.79
C GLN A 485 -4.97 -6.30 -14.40
N LYS A 486 -4.25 -6.24 -15.53
CA LYS A 486 -3.73 -7.43 -16.25
C LYS A 486 -2.22 -7.45 -16.39
N THR A 487 -1.55 -6.34 -16.12
CA THR A 487 -0.09 -6.21 -16.21
C THR A 487 0.49 -5.50 -15.00
N LEU A 488 1.72 -5.83 -14.65
CA LEU A 488 2.51 -5.13 -13.63
C LEU A 488 3.52 -4.21 -14.30
N TYR A 489 3.53 -2.94 -13.92
CA TYR A 489 4.56 -1.99 -14.38
C TYR A 489 5.93 -2.36 -13.80
N LEU A 490 6.93 -2.46 -14.66
CA LEU A 490 8.32 -2.70 -14.31
C LEU A 490 9.17 -1.50 -14.77
N PRO A 491 9.61 -0.64 -13.82
CA PRO A 491 10.51 0.46 -14.13
C PRO A 491 11.84 -0.03 -14.67
N GLY A 492 12.33 0.56 -15.76
CA GLY A 492 13.60 0.19 -16.38
C GLY A 492 14.79 0.38 -15.42
N VAL A 493 14.68 1.33 -14.49
CA VAL A 493 15.69 1.59 -13.44
C VAL A 493 15.84 0.46 -12.41
N TRP A 494 14.91 -0.50 -12.36
CA TRP A 494 15.04 -1.70 -11.52
C TRP A 494 15.75 -2.86 -12.23
N LEU A 495 16.01 -2.72 -13.52
CA LEU A 495 16.70 -3.71 -14.33
C LEU A 495 18.21 -3.43 -14.39
N HIS A 496 18.98 -4.50 -14.33
CA HIS A 496 20.39 -4.52 -14.67
C HIS A 496 20.55 -4.67 -16.19
N PRO A 497 21.64 -4.13 -16.78
CA PRO A 497 21.92 -4.21 -18.22
C PRO A 497 22.04 -5.62 -18.84
N GLU A 498 21.95 -6.70 -18.06
CA GLU A 498 22.08 -8.06 -18.57
C GLU A 498 21.02 -8.97 -17.96
N ASP A 499 21.45 -9.95 -17.17
CA ASP A 499 20.57 -10.92 -16.51
C ASP A 499 19.91 -10.30 -15.29
N ASN A 500 18.60 -10.52 -15.19
CA ASN A 500 17.76 -10.08 -14.10
C ASN A 500 17.02 -11.29 -13.52
N GLU A 501 17.05 -11.44 -12.21
CA GLU A 501 16.33 -12.51 -11.53
C GLU A 501 14.84 -12.18 -11.48
N VAL A 502 14.02 -13.09 -11.99
CA VAL A 502 12.55 -13.04 -11.84
C VAL A 502 12.14 -14.12 -10.87
N SER A 503 11.56 -13.75 -9.74
CA SER A 503 11.05 -14.66 -8.72
C SER A 503 9.56 -14.44 -8.52
N HIS A 504 8.80 -15.52 -8.44
CA HIS A 504 7.35 -15.47 -8.44
C HIS A 504 6.75 -16.44 -7.39
N PRO A 505 6.29 -15.96 -6.22
CA PRO A 505 5.46 -16.75 -5.34
C PRO A 505 4.03 -16.84 -5.86
N SER A 506 3.58 -18.07 -6.09
CA SER A 506 2.18 -18.39 -6.36
C SER A 506 1.60 -19.13 -5.16
N PRO A 507 0.64 -18.55 -4.42
CA PRO A 507 -0.20 -19.30 -3.51
C PRO A 507 -1.24 -20.14 -4.28
N CYS A 508 -1.73 -21.21 -3.65
CA CYS A 508 -2.81 -22.02 -4.19
C CYS A 508 -4.16 -21.36 -3.94
N TYR A 509 -4.54 -20.45 -4.83
CA TYR A 509 -5.94 -20.08 -4.98
C TYR A 509 -6.44 -20.76 -6.26
N GLU A 510 -7.25 -21.80 -6.09
CA GLU A 510 -8.09 -22.32 -7.18
C GLU A 510 -9.30 -21.38 -7.33
N ASP A 511 -9.64 -21.04 -8.59
CA ASP A 511 -10.89 -20.36 -8.93
C ASP A 511 -12.06 -21.36 -8.90
#